data_AF-A0A3Q2YQV6-F1
#
_entry.id   AF-A0A3Q2YQV6-F1
#
_cell.length_a   1.000
_cell.length_b   1.000
_cell.length_c   1.000
_cell.angle_alpha   90.00
_cell.angle_beta   90.00
_cell.angle_gamma   90.00
#
_symmetry.space_group_name_H-M   'P 1'
#
loop_
_entity.id
_entity.type
_entity.pdbx_description
1 polymer ?
#
loop_
_entity_poly.entity_id
_entity_poly.type
_entity_poly.pdbx_seq_one_letter_code
_entity_poly.pdbx_strand_id
1 'polypeptide(L)'
;LEFIARNSWNVQHLSTVFKSLVMKIRKPQTTARIFQSGILFCTGAKSEDESRVAARKFAFKILKLGYPVRFLDFKVLNIGGTCKTFPINLEDLFLAHQDHCSYEPELFPALQYNFRPGMTASIFSSGSISLVGKCDTWMDGGGEFCAENRRGKE
;
A
#
# COMPACT_ATOMS: atom_id res chain seq x y z
N LEU A 1 -19.61 -13.81 3.79
CA LEU A 1 -18.23 -13.67 4.34
C LEU A 1 -17.97 -14.61 5.50
N GLU A 2 -18.92 -14.78 6.42
CA GLU A 2 -18.77 -15.69 7.57
C GLU A 2 -18.48 -17.15 7.18
N PHE A 3 -19.16 -17.68 6.15
CA PHE A 3 -18.87 -19.01 5.62
C PHE A 3 -17.41 -19.13 5.14
N ILE A 4 -16.88 -18.13 4.45
CA ILE A 4 -15.48 -18.09 4.01
C ILE A 4 -14.54 -18.08 5.22
N ALA A 5 -14.86 -17.29 6.25
CA ALA A 5 -14.05 -17.23 7.48
C ALA A 5 -13.99 -18.56 8.22
N ARG A 6 -15.12 -19.27 8.32
CA ARG A 6 -15.19 -20.57 9.00
C ARG A 6 -14.48 -21.70 8.23
N ASN A 7 -14.47 -21.62 6.90
CA ASN A 7 -13.95 -22.68 6.04
C ASN A 7 -12.55 -22.38 5.45
N SER A 8 -11.84 -21.37 5.95
CA SER A 8 -10.52 -20.96 5.44
C SER A 8 -9.50 -20.75 6.55
N TRP A 9 -8.26 -21.17 6.30
CA TRP A 9 -7.12 -20.88 7.19
C TRP A 9 -6.52 -19.50 6.94
N ASN A 10 -5.99 -18.87 8.00
CA ASN A 10 -5.39 -17.53 7.99
C ASN A 10 -6.37 -16.42 7.56
N VAL A 11 -7.60 -16.52 8.05
CA VAL A 11 -8.68 -15.60 7.76
C VAL A 11 -9.28 -15.05 9.05
N GLN A 12 -9.45 -13.73 9.13
CA GLN A 12 -10.11 -13.05 10.24
C GLN A 12 -11.36 -12.34 9.71
N HIS A 13 -12.50 -12.56 10.36
CA HIS A 13 -13.74 -11.86 10.04
C HIS A 13 -13.89 -10.62 10.92
N LEU A 14 -13.97 -9.45 10.29
CA LEU A 14 -14.18 -8.17 10.96
C LEU A 14 -15.63 -7.71 10.77
N SER A 15 -16.58 -8.47 11.33
CA SER A 15 -18.04 -8.21 11.21
C SER A 15 -18.48 -6.93 11.90
N THR A 16 -17.94 -6.64 13.08
CA THR A 16 -18.47 -5.59 13.98
C THR A 16 -18.20 -4.18 13.48
N VAL A 17 -17.06 -3.95 12.84
CA VAL A 17 -16.60 -2.58 12.49
C VAL A 17 -16.64 -2.32 10.99
N PHE A 18 -16.18 -3.28 10.15
CA PHE A 18 -15.96 -3.02 8.72
C PHE A 18 -16.71 -3.95 7.78
N LYS A 19 -17.46 -4.93 8.31
CA LYS A 19 -18.16 -5.98 7.52
C LYS A 19 -17.25 -6.57 6.42
N SER A 20 -16.00 -6.88 6.78
CA SER A 20 -14.96 -7.31 5.86
C SER A 20 -14.22 -8.55 6.36
N LEU A 21 -13.53 -9.21 5.44
CA LEU A 21 -12.72 -10.39 5.68
C LEU A 21 -11.25 -10.04 5.43
N VAL A 22 -10.37 -10.34 6.38
CA VAL A 22 -8.93 -10.21 6.21
C VAL A 22 -8.33 -11.59 5.97
N MET A 23 -7.67 -11.78 4.83
CA MET A 23 -7.01 -13.03 4.46
C MET A 23 -5.53 -12.78 4.22
N LYS A 24 -4.65 -13.65 4.72
CA LYS A 24 -3.19 -13.52 4.51
C LYS A 24 -2.63 -14.69 3.71
N ILE A 25 -1.66 -14.41 2.84
CA ILE A 25 -0.85 -15.42 2.15
C ILE A 25 0.64 -15.15 2.35
N ARG A 26 1.46 -16.21 2.31
CA ARG A 26 2.90 -16.14 2.55
C ARG A 26 3.73 -15.83 1.31
N LYS A 27 3.29 -16.25 0.12
CA LYS A 27 4.03 -16.11 -1.14
C LYS A 27 3.13 -15.58 -2.27
N PRO A 28 3.27 -14.32 -2.70
CA PRO A 28 4.02 -13.24 -2.02
C PRO A 28 3.42 -12.95 -0.62
N GLN A 29 4.18 -12.33 0.28
CA GLN A 29 3.68 -12.00 1.62
C GLN A 29 2.69 -10.84 1.54
N THR A 30 1.40 -11.15 1.48
CA THR A 30 0.36 -10.13 1.25
C THR A 30 -0.87 -10.37 2.11
N THR A 31 -1.63 -9.30 2.31
CA THR A 31 -2.90 -9.30 3.01
C THR A 31 -3.99 -8.80 2.07
N ALA A 32 -5.07 -9.54 1.94
CA ALA A 32 -6.29 -9.10 1.28
C ALA A 32 -7.33 -8.68 2.30
N ARG A 33 -8.01 -7.56 2.05
CA ARG A 33 -9.25 -7.18 2.70
C ARG A 33 -10.38 -7.31 1.68
N ILE A 34 -11.31 -8.20 1.93
CA ILE A 34 -12.42 -8.56 1.04
C ILE A 34 -13.72 -8.07 1.66
N PHE A 35 -14.48 -7.28 0.91
CA PHE A 35 -15.76 -6.73 1.36
C PHE A 35 -16.93 -7.56 0.85
N GLN A 36 -18.10 -7.39 1.46
CA GLN A 36 -19.32 -8.08 1.03
C GLN A 36 -19.74 -7.70 -0.40
N SER A 37 -19.33 -6.51 -0.87
CA SER A 37 -19.51 -6.06 -2.26
C SER A 37 -18.70 -6.84 -3.29
N GLY A 38 -17.78 -7.72 -2.85
CA GLY A 38 -16.85 -8.43 -3.75
C GLY A 38 -15.56 -7.65 -4.06
N ILE A 39 -15.45 -6.40 -3.61
CA ILE A 39 -14.22 -5.61 -3.74
C ILE A 39 -13.13 -6.21 -2.86
N LEU A 40 -11.94 -6.39 -3.44
CA LEU A 40 -10.76 -6.95 -2.80
C LEU A 40 -9.62 -5.93 -2.84
N PHE A 41 -9.15 -5.51 -1.67
CA PHE A 41 -7.94 -4.70 -1.54
C PHE A 41 -6.76 -5.57 -1.15
N CYS A 42 -5.70 -5.56 -1.94
CA CYS A 42 -4.47 -6.31 -1.67
C CYS A 42 -3.36 -5.34 -1.23
N THR A 43 -2.67 -5.64 -0.12
CA THR A 43 -1.55 -4.87 0.40
C THR A 43 -0.35 -5.75 0.74
N GLY A 44 0.85 -5.16 0.74
CA GLY A 44 2.10 -5.80 1.15
C GLY A 44 2.97 -6.38 0.02
N ALA A 45 2.51 -6.32 -1.23
CA ALA A 45 3.32 -6.71 -2.38
C ALA A 45 4.40 -5.66 -2.69
N LYS A 46 5.57 -6.09 -3.17
CA LYS A 46 6.71 -5.20 -3.45
C LYS A 46 6.81 -4.78 -4.92
N SER A 47 6.01 -5.37 -5.79
CA SER A 47 5.92 -5.00 -7.21
C SER A 47 4.49 -5.12 -7.72
N GLU A 48 4.23 -4.53 -8.89
CA GLU A 48 2.95 -4.69 -9.58
C GLU A 48 2.70 -6.16 -9.92
N ASP A 49 3.70 -6.88 -10.43
CA ASP A 49 3.59 -8.29 -10.79
C ASP A 49 3.24 -9.16 -9.57
N GLU A 50 3.91 -8.93 -8.44
CA GLU A 50 3.58 -9.61 -7.19
C GLU A 50 2.16 -9.29 -6.75
N SER A 51 1.73 -8.04 -6.88
CA SER A 51 0.38 -7.59 -6.53
C SER A 51 -0.68 -8.31 -7.36
N ARG A 52 -0.44 -8.44 -8.67
CA ARG A 52 -1.34 -9.13 -9.61
C ARG A 52 -1.42 -10.62 -9.32
N VAL A 53 -0.28 -11.26 -9.06
CA VAL A 53 -0.22 -12.68 -8.67
C VAL A 53 -0.91 -12.92 -7.33
N ALA A 54 -0.70 -12.05 -6.34
CA ALA A 54 -1.36 -12.11 -5.04
C ALA A 54 -2.88 -12.03 -5.17
N ALA A 55 -3.37 -11.01 -5.87
CA ALA A 55 -4.79 -10.78 -6.06
C ALA A 55 -5.48 -11.97 -6.75
N ARG A 56 -4.84 -12.56 -7.77
CA ARG A 56 -5.31 -13.80 -8.40
C ARG A 56 -5.34 -14.99 -7.45
N LYS A 57 -4.33 -15.15 -6.59
CA LYS A 57 -4.31 -16.22 -5.57
C LYS A 57 -5.45 -16.07 -4.56
N PHE A 58 -5.77 -14.85 -4.15
CA PHE A 58 -6.92 -14.62 -3.28
C PHE A 58 -8.24 -14.93 -3.98
N ALA A 59 -8.43 -14.46 -5.22
CA ALA A 59 -9.61 -14.79 -6.02
C ALA A 59 -9.79 -16.31 -6.19
N PHE A 60 -8.70 -17.03 -6.47
CA PHE A 60 -8.71 -18.49 -6.60
C PHE A 60 -9.04 -19.22 -5.30
N LYS A 61 -8.58 -18.72 -4.14
CA LYS A 61 -8.95 -19.27 -2.83
C LYS A 61 -10.45 -19.15 -2.57
N ILE A 62 -11.05 -18.02 -2.93
CA ILE A 62 -12.51 -17.81 -2.81
C ILE A 62 -13.27 -18.72 -3.80
N LEU A 63 -12.76 -18.86 -5.02
CA LEU A 63 -13.33 -19.78 -6.03
C LEU A 63 -13.34 -21.24 -5.55
N LYS A 64 -12.26 -21.70 -4.90
CA LYS A 64 -12.18 -23.04 -4.31
C LYS A 64 -13.21 -23.30 -3.21
N LEU A 65 -13.78 -22.27 -2.61
CA LEU A 65 -14.84 -22.38 -1.61
C LEU A 65 -16.25 -22.42 -2.24
N GLY A 66 -16.35 -22.47 -3.57
CA GLY A 66 -17.61 -22.60 -4.31
C GLY A 66 -18.27 -21.26 -4.68
N TYR A 67 -17.59 -20.13 -4.49
CA TYR A 67 -18.13 -18.83 -4.89
C TYR A 67 -17.76 -18.48 -6.33
N PRO A 68 -18.70 -17.95 -7.14
CA PRO A 68 -18.38 -17.48 -8.48
C PRO A 68 -17.53 -16.21 -8.39
N VAL A 69 -16.25 -16.32 -8.75
CA VAL A 69 -15.31 -15.19 -8.73
C VAL A 69 -14.75 -14.95 -10.12
N ARG A 70 -14.76 -13.68 -10.54
CA ARG A 70 -14.05 -13.21 -11.73
C ARG A 70 -13.00 -12.19 -11.30
N PHE A 71 -11.82 -12.27 -11.89
CA PHE A 71 -10.75 -11.30 -11.66
C PHE A 71 -10.88 -10.18 -12.69
N LEU A 72 -11.40 -9.04 -12.26
CA LEU A 72 -11.70 -7.88 -13.09
C LEU A 72 -11.07 -6.62 -12.47
N ASP A 73 -10.89 -5.59 -13.29
CA ASP A 73 -10.55 -4.21 -12.87
C ASP A 73 -9.36 -4.12 -11.90
N PHE A 74 -8.31 -4.90 -12.16
CA PHE A 74 -7.07 -4.79 -11.39
C PHE A 74 -6.43 -3.42 -11.63
N LYS A 75 -6.36 -2.61 -10.56
CA LYS A 75 -5.69 -1.32 -10.56
C LYS A 75 -4.78 -1.20 -9.33
N VAL A 76 -3.57 -0.69 -9.54
CA VAL A 76 -2.70 -0.25 -8.44
C VAL A 76 -3.21 1.09 -7.94
N LEU A 77 -3.60 1.15 -6.67
CA LEU A 77 -4.18 2.36 -6.07
C LEU A 77 -3.10 3.28 -5.52
N ASN A 78 -2.26 2.75 -4.64
CA ASN A 78 -1.20 3.50 -3.97
C ASN A 78 0.13 2.75 -4.13
N ILE A 79 1.19 3.52 -4.31
CA ILE A 79 2.57 3.05 -4.29
C ILE A 79 3.25 3.71 -3.10
N GLY A 80 4.00 2.92 -2.35
CA GLY A 80 4.81 3.37 -1.24
C GLY A 80 6.26 2.96 -1.43
N GLY A 81 7.17 3.81 -0.96
CA GLY A 81 8.60 3.55 -0.96
C GLY A 81 9.22 4.04 0.34
N THR A 82 10.34 3.44 0.74
CA THR A 82 11.12 3.92 1.88
C THR A 82 12.57 4.06 1.47
N CYS A 83 13.24 5.08 1.99
CA CYS A 83 14.67 5.26 1.84
C CYS A 83 15.28 5.77 3.15
N LYS A 84 16.60 5.68 3.26
CA LYS A 84 17.35 6.11 4.43
C LYS A 84 18.47 7.05 4.01
N THR A 85 18.63 8.12 4.75
CA THR A 85 19.59 9.20 4.53
C THR A 85 20.38 9.47 5.82
N PHE A 86 21.18 10.52 5.83
CA PHE A 86 21.81 11.05 7.04
C PHE A 86 20.77 11.70 7.97
N PRO A 87 21.06 11.87 9.28
CA PRO A 87 20.14 12.55 10.20
C PRO A 87 19.79 13.95 9.72
N ILE A 88 18.50 14.33 9.82
CA ILE A 88 17.97 15.59 9.31
C ILE A 88 17.43 16.41 10.47
N ASN A 89 17.77 17.71 10.52
CA ASN A 89 17.09 18.64 11.41
C ASN A 89 15.72 18.99 10.84
N LEU A 90 14.66 18.49 11.47
CA LEU A 90 13.29 18.69 11.01
C LEU A 90 12.82 20.13 11.19
N GLU A 91 13.33 20.85 12.20
CA GLU A 91 12.97 22.24 12.46
C GLU A 91 13.48 23.15 11.33
N ASP A 92 14.76 23.02 10.96
CA ASP A 92 15.35 23.77 9.86
C ASP A 92 14.64 23.48 8.54
N LEU A 93 14.32 22.20 8.28
CA LEU A 93 13.58 21.79 7.09
C LEU A 93 12.16 22.39 7.05
N PHE A 94 11.46 22.38 8.18
CA PHE A 94 10.14 22.97 8.31
C PHE A 94 10.18 24.48 8.05
N LEU A 95 11.13 25.19 8.66
CA LEU A 95 11.30 26.64 8.48
C LEU A 95 11.61 27.00 7.02
N ALA A 96 12.41 26.20 6.33
CA ALA A 96 12.76 26.44 4.93
C ALA A 96 11.60 26.15 3.95
N HIS A 97 10.68 25.24 4.30
CA HIS A 97 9.61 24.75 3.40
C HIS A 97 8.22 24.78 4.05
N GLN A 98 7.89 25.84 4.80
CA GLN A 98 6.64 25.94 5.58
C GLN A 98 5.38 25.70 4.74
N ASP A 99 5.34 26.17 3.49
CA ASP A 99 4.16 26.03 2.61
C ASP A 99 3.88 24.58 2.18
N HIS A 100 4.89 23.72 2.26
CA HIS A 100 4.82 22.32 1.84
C HIS A 100 4.91 21.33 2.99
N CYS A 101 5.21 21.80 4.20
CA CYS A 101 5.50 20.95 5.34
C CYS A 101 4.47 21.11 6.45
N SER A 102 4.26 20.05 7.21
CA SER A 102 3.55 20.10 8.48
C SER A 102 4.32 19.28 9.50
N TYR A 103 4.67 19.91 10.63
CA TYR A 103 5.47 19.29 11.67
C TYR A 103 4.91 19.65 13.04
N GLU A 104 4.28 18.65 13.67
CA GLU A 104 3.74 18.73 15.03
C GLU A 104 4.27 17.52 15.82
N PRO A 105 5.48 17.61 16.42
CA PRO A 105 6.17 16.47 17.03
C PRO A 105 5.38 15.82 18.18
N GLU A 106 4.52 16.59 18.85
CA GLU A 106 3.62 16.11 19.89
C GLU A 106 2.52 15.17 19.36
N LEU A 107 2.11 15.34 18.10
CA LEU A 107 1.12 14.48 17.46
C LEU A 107 1.76 13.33 16.67
N PHE A 108 2.85 13.63 15.94
CA PHE A 108 3.52 12.65 15.10
C PHE A 108 5.02 12.96 14.95
N PRO A 109 5.91 11.97 15.16
CA PRO A 109 7.36 12.21 15.24
C PRO A 109 8.06 12.48 13.91
N ALA A 110 7.33 12.46 12.78
CA ALA A 110 7.90 12.71 11.45
C ALA A 110 7.31 13.99 10.85
N LEU A 111 8.14 14.74 10.14
CA LEU A 111 7.70 15.86 9.32
C LEU A 111 6.95 15.32 8.10
N GLN A 112 5.74 15.84 7.86
CA GLN A 112 4.98 15.54 6.66
C GLN A 112 5.33 16.56 5.58
N TYR A 113 5.81 16.08 4.43
CA TYR A 113 6.24 16.90 3.30
C TYR A 113 5.38 16.59 2.07
N ASN A 114 4.65 17.59 1.58
CA ASN A 114 3.82 17.52 0.39
C ASN A 114 4.54 18.16 -0.79
N PHE A 115 5.31 17.37 -1.53
CA PHE A 115 6.07 17.87 -2.68
C PHE A 115 5.20 17.99 -3.94
N ARG A 116 4.12 17.20 -4.05
CA ARG A 116 3.14 17.27 -5.14
C ARG A 116 1.73 16.94 -4.62
N PRO A 117 0.66 17.47 -5.24
CA PRO A 117 -0.71 17.12 -4.88
C PRO A 117 -0.94 15.60 -4.95
N GLY A 118 -1.31 14.98 -3.83
CA GLY A 118 -1.54 13.53 -3.75
C GLY A 118 -0.30 12.67 -3.51
N MET A 119 0.85 13.29 -3.22
CA MET A 119 2.08 12.60 -2.79
C MET A 119 2.61 13.23 -1.49
N THR A 120 2.87 12.38 -0.51
CA THR A 120 3.36 12.82 0.80
C THR A 120 4.59 12.00 1.19
N ALA A 121 5.58 12.69 1.75
CA ALA A 121 6.73 12.09 2.39
C ALA A 121 6.63 12.26 3.91
N SER A 122 6.88 11.21 4.68
CA SER A 122 7.11 11.28 6.11
C SER A 122 8.62 11.18 6.36
N ILE A 123 9.21 12.27 6.87
CA ILE A 123 10.64 12.41 7.10
C ILE A 123 10.91 12.36 8.60
N PHE A 124 11.72 11.41 9.03
CA PHE A 124 12.11 11.25 10.42
C PHE A 124 13.49 11.89 10.67
N SER A 125 13.71 12.43 11.86
CA SER A 125 15.01 13.01 12.27
C SER A 125 16.18 12.03 12.15
N SER A 126 15.91 10.72 12.22
CA SER A 126 16.87 9.64 11.96
C SER A 126 17.39 9.55 10.52
N GLY A 127 16.85 10.35 9.59
CA GLY A 127 17.12 10.27 8.15
C GLY A 127 16.28 9.22 7.43
N SER A 128 15.39 8.52 8.12
CA SER A 128 14.44 7.60 7.47
C SER A 128 13.33 8.40 6.77
N ILE A 129 13.00 8.03 5.54
CA ILE A 129 12.00 8.72 4.73
C ILE A 129 11.03 7.68 4.16
N SER A 130 9.73 7.89 4.34
CA SER A 130 8.67 7.08 3.74
C SER A 130 7.87 7.93 2.76
N LEU A 131 7.72 7.48 1.52
CA LEU A 131 6.97 8.16 0.46
C LEU A 131 5.71 7.36 0.15
N VAL A 132 4.57 8.01 0.04
CA VAL A 132 3.32 7.38 -0.41
C VAL A 132 2.62 8.31 -1.40
N GLY A 133 2.12 7.74 -2.50
CA GLY A 133 1.33 8.48 -3.47
C GLY A 133 0.39 7.59 -4.28
N LYS A 134 -0.64 8.20 -4.86
CA LYS A 134 -1.54 7.52 -5.80
C LYS A 134 -0.79 7.15 -7.08
N CYS A 135 -1.02 5.94 -7.60
CA CYS A 135 -0.34 5.43 -8.80
C CYS A 135 -0.40 6.42 -9.99
N ASP A 136 -1.58 6.98 -10.25
CA ASP A 136 -1.80 7.93 -11.36
C ASP A 136 -0.87 9.15 -11.25
N THR A 137 -0.67 9.68 -10.03
CA THR A 137 0.22 10.82 -9.77
C THR A 137 1.70 10.52 -10.01
N TRP A 138 2.13 9.25 -9.90
CA TRP A 138 3.51 8.86 -10.21
C TRP A 138 3.77 8.85 -11.72
N MET A 139 2.76 8.61 -12.56
CA MET A 139 2.91 8.51 -14.01
C MET A 139 2.91 9.87 -14.72
N ASP A 140 2.09 10.81 -14.27
CA ASP A 140 2.00 12.16 -14.86
C ASP A 140 3.23 13.03 -14.58
N GLY A 141 4.07 12.60 -13.64
CA GLY A 141 5.16 13.38 -13.08
C GLY A 141 6.50 13.38 -13.82
N GLY A 142 6.60 12.71 -14.98
CA GLY A 142 7.86 12.55 -15.74
C GLY A 142 8.90 11.64 -15.09
N GLY A 143 8.54 10.93 -14.02
CA GLY A 143 9.44 10.05 -13.28
C GLY A 143 9.20 8.58 -13.63
N GLU A 144 10.12 8.00 -14.40
CA GLU A 144 10.28 6.56 -14.62
C GLU A 144 10.62 5.76 -13.34
N PHE A 145 10.13 6.15 -12.16
CA PHE A 145 10.45 5.44 -10.91
C PHE A 145 9.83 4.02 -10.88
N CYS A 146 8.78 3.78 -11.66
CA CYS A 146 8.23 2.44 -11.88
C CYS A 146 8.98 1.63 -12.95
N ALA A 147 9.87 2.24 -13.75
CA ALA A 147 10.58 1.56 -14.84
C ALA A 147 11.90 0.91 -14.38
N GLU A 148 12.51 1.39 -13.28
CA GLU A 148 13.81 0.88 -12.81
C GLU A 148 13.76 -0.61 -12.39
N ASN A 149 12.56 -1.14 -12.07
CA ASN A 149 12.39 -2.56 -11.73
C ASN A 149 12.13 -3.48 -12.95
N ARG A 150 12.17 -2.95 -14.19
CA ARG A 150 12.09 -3.76 -15.43
C ARG A 150 13.45 -4.15 -16.01
N ARG A 151 14.56 -3.57 -15.58
CA ARG A 151 15.90 -3.78 -16.18
C ARG A 151 16.80 -4.78 -15.43
N GLY A 152 16.23 -5.66 -14.60
CA GLY A 152 16.97 -6.57 -13.74
C GLY A 152 16.74 -8.06 -13.98
N LYS A 153 16.36 -8.49 -15.19
CA LYS A 153 16.36 -9.89 -15.62
C LYS A 153 16.55 -10.00 -17.14
N GLU A 154 17.79 -9.93 -17.58
CA GLU A 154 18.31 -10.76 -18.68
C GLU A 154 19.34 -11.72 -18.09
#